data_AF-A0A1F7SE32-F1
#
_entry.id   AF-A0A1F7SE32-F1
#
_cell.length_a   1.000
_cell.length_b   1.000
_cell.length_c   1.000
_cell.angle_alpha   90.00
_cell.angle_beta   90.00
_cell.angle_gamma   90.00
#
_symmetry.space_group_name_H-M   'P 1'
#
loop_
_entity.id
_entity.type
_entity.pdbx_description
1 polymer ?
#
loop_
_entity_poly.entity_id
_entity_poly.type
_entity_poly.pdbx_seq_one_letter_code
_entity_poly.pdbx_strand_id
1 'polypeptide(L)'
;MSLLLILFMSSIVIAGTIELPKTGQTTSYTTGDDGDLERGVAWSNPRFTDNSNGTVTDNLTGLMWSKNANLPDGYMTWQNALNYIASLNSGSGLADYHDWRLPNKKELQSLIDYSNHEPALPTGNPFTNVQSDYYWSSSTYADSTYYAWFVDMYDGYMYYNGKDGGYNYVWPVRAGQSGSFGHLVISVSPASGVQSGSFDVTITGTNFTGATEVSFGLGITVNSFNVDSDTQVTANITIDSSAVAGARDVSVTNADGTGKMLGGFVIKSPCGSDKPSITKLSKLKGKPGNVITITGKNFCDEGGEVLFGIKSAEVSVWSNQSISVKVPNIKVGKLGKTVLVKVKSSNGKISNVKAFKVLPTK
;
A
#
# COMPACT_ATOMS: atom_id res chain seq x y z
N MET A 1 31.10 -17.59 18.40
CA MET A 1 29.74 -17.04 18.50
C MET A 1 29.60 -16.00 17.40
N SER A 2 29.10 -16.42 16.23
CA SER A 2 29.03 -15.56 15.04
C SER A 2 27.71 -14.81 15.07
N LEU A 3 27.76 -13.47 15.13
CA LEU A 3 26.59 -12.60 15.19
C LEU A 3 26.11 -12.34 13.76
N LEU A 4 24.98 -12.95 13.38
CA LEU A 4 24.37 -12.77 12.07
C LEU A 4 23.73 -11.38 12.00
N LEU A 5 24.33 -10.50 11.19
CA LEU A 5 23.84 -9.15 10.91
C LEU A 5 22.69 -9.24 9.90
N ILE A 6 21.44 -9.16 10.36
CA ILE A 6 20.26 -9.08 9.47
C ILE A 6 20.20 -7.65 8.91
N LEU A 7 20.60 -7.49 7.64
CA LEU A 7 20.36 -6.28 6.87
C LEU A 7 18.86 -6.18 6.56
N PHE A 8 18.17 -5.21 7.17
CA PHE A 8 16.88 -4.75 6.66
C PHE A 8 17.13 -3.92 5.40
N MET A 9 16.98 -4.54 4.22
CA MET A 9 16.79 -3.79 2.99
C MET A 9 15.39 -3.17 3.02
N SER A 10 15.34 -1.84 3.05
CA SER A 10 14.12 -1.08 2.80
C SER A 10 13.73 -1.29 1.33
N SER A 11 12.85 -2.24 1.06
CA SER A 11 12.19 -2.34 -0.24
C SER A 11 11.30 -1.11 -0.41
N ILE A 12 11.65 -0.26 -1.38
CA ILE A 12 10.74 0.72 -1.96
C ILE A 12 9.61 -0.09 -2.60
N VAL A 13 8.44 -0.08 -1.97
CA VAL A 13 7.22 -0.65 -2.56
C VAL A 13 6.76 0.34 -3.62
N ILE A 14 7.07 0.04 -4.88
CA ILE A 14 6.45 0.69 -6.04
C ILE A 14 4.95 0.35 -5.97
N ALA A 15 4.11 1.36 -6.17
CA ALA A 15 2.66 1.24 -6.13
C ALA A 15 2.19 0.07 -7.03
N GLY A 16 1.54 -0.92 -6.43
CA GLY A 16 0.90 -1.98 -7.20
C GLY A 16 -0.30 -1.40 -7.95
N THR A 17 -0.12 -1.07 -9.22
CA THR A 17 -1.22 -1.22 -10.18
C THR A 17 -1.69 -2.66 -10.10
N ILE A 18 -3.01 -2.91 -10.10
CA ILE A 18 -3.52 -4.23 -10.51
C ILE A 18 -3.05 -4.39 -11.95
N GLU A 19 -1.90 -5.02 -12.12
CA GLU A 19 -1.45 -5.42 -13.43
C GLU A 19 -2.36 -6.59 -13.82
N LEU A 20 -3.25 -6.34 -14.79
CA LEU A 20 -4.10 -7.38 -15.31
C LEU A 20 -3.21 -8.48 -15.91
N PRO A 21 -3.56 -9.77 -15.73
CA PRO A 21 -2.85 -10.83 -16.40
C PRO A 21 -2.79 -10.56 -17.91
N LYS A 22 -1.72 -11.03 -18.57
CA LYS A 22 -1.84 -11.33 -19.99
C LYS A 22 -3.09 -12.17 -20.19
N THR A 23 -3.90 -11.87 -21.19
CA THR A 23 -5.20 -12.51 -21.41
C THR A 23 -5.15 -13.99 -21.77
N GLY A 24 -3.96 -14.52 -22.05
CA GLY A 24 -3.75 -15.86 -22.58
C GLY A 24 -3.87 -15.93 -24.11
N GLN A 25 -4.34 -14.88 -24.77
CA GLN A 25 -4.42 -14.83 -26.23
C GLN A 25 -3.02 -14.69 -26.86
N THR A 26 -2.60 -15.67 -27.66
CA THR A 26 -1.34 -15.64 -28.43
C THR A 26 -1.56 -15.54 -29.93
N THR A 27 -2.81 -15.65 -30.39
CA THR A 27 -3.17 -15.55 -31.81
C THR A 27 -3.59 -14.11 -32.11
N SER A 28 -2.82 -13.43 -32.97
CA SER A 28 -3.18 -12.12 -33.50
C SER A 28 -4.04 -12.24 -34.77
N TYR A 29 -5.10 -11.44 -34.83
CA TYR A 29 -6.00 -11.27 -35.97
C TYR A 29 -5.80 -9.90 -36.65
N THR A 30 -5.21 -8.92 -35.96
CA THR A 30 -4.79 -7.63 -36.53
C THR A 30 -3.66 -6.99 -35.71
N THR A 31 -2.79 -6.23 -36.34
CA THR A 31 -1.74 -5.46 -35.64
C THR A 31 -2.35 -4.56 -34.56
N GLY A 32 -1.76 -4.59 -33.36
CA GLY A 32 -2.21 -3.85 -32.19
C GLY A 32 -3.31 -4.51 -31.38
N ASP A 33 -3.76 -5.72 -31.76
CA ASP A 33 -4.66 -6.51 -30.92
C ASP A 33 -3.94 -7.19 -29.76
N ASP A 34 -4.72 -7.84 -28.92
CA ASP A 34 -4.23 -8.41 -27.67
C ASP A 34 -3.31 -9.63 -27.90
N GLY A 35 -3.54 -10.40 -28.97
CA GLY A 35 -2.62 -11.46 -29.41
C GLY A 35 -1.31 -10.95 -30.05
N ASP A 36 -1.29 -9.73 -30.61
CA ASP A 36 -0.08 -9.06 -31.13
C ASP A 36 0.74 -8.41 -30.02
N LEU A 37 0.05 -7.79 -29.05
CA LEU A 37 0.70 -6.98 -28.02
C LEU A 37 1.01 -7.75 -26.73
N GLU A 38 0.24 -8.79 -26.42
CA GLU A 38 0.31 -9.62 -25.21
C GLU A 38 0.59 -8.78 -23.94
N ARG A 39 -0.13 -7.67 -23.75
CA ARG A 39 0.11 -6.77 -22.62
C ARG A 39 -0.48 -7.35 -21.33
N GLY A 40 0.22 -7.17 -20.22
CA GLY A 40 -0.19 -7.64 -18.90
C GLY A 40 0.90 -8.46 -18.20
N VAL A 41 0.59 -8.95 -17.00
CA VAL A 41 1.52 -9.79 -16.22
C VAL A 41 1.57 -11.19 -16.80
N ALA A 42 2.77 -11.70 -17.01
CA ALA A 42 2.94 -13.13 -17.28
C ALA A 42 2.38 -13.95 -16.12
N TRP A 43 1.70 -15.05 -16.44
CA TRP A 43 1.12 -15.89 -15.42
C TRP A 43 2.18 -16.61 -14.62
N SER A 44 1.93 -16.77 -13.32
CA SER A 44 2.71 -17.66 -12.47
C SER A 44 2.52 -19.12 -12.91
N ASN A 45 3.55 -19.95 -12.68
CA ASN A 45 3.48 -21.39 -12.90
C ASN A 45 3.89 -22.12 -11.61
N PRO A 46 2.95 -22.77 -10.90
CA PRO A 46 1.54 -22.91 -11.23
C PRO A 46 0.76 -21.58 -11.04
N ARG A 47 -0.30 -21.36 -11.84
CA ARG A 47 -1.18 -20.18 -11.67
C ARG A 47 -2.01 -20.27 -10.39
N PHE A 48 -2.53 -21.47 -10.13
CA PHE A 48 -3.37 -21.75 -8.97
C PHE A 48 -2.77 -22.87 -8.12
N THR A 49 -2.87 -22.72 -6.80
CA THR A 49 -2.50 -23.74 -5.81
C THR A 49 -3.76 -24.22 -5.10
N ASP A 50 -4.09 -25.50 -5.23
CA ASP A 50 -5.14 -26.13 -4.42
C ASP A 50 -4.64 -26.34 -2.99
N ASN A 51 -5.30 -25.71 -2.01
CA ASN A 51 -4.91 -25.81 -0.61
C ASN A 51 -5.43 -27.09 0.07
N SER A 52 -6.14 -27.96 -0.65
CA SER A 52 -6.69 -29.24 -0.15
C SER A 52 -7.66 -29.11 1.03
N ASN A 53 -8.19 -27.91 1.27
CA ASN A 53 -9.14 -27.60 2.35
C ASN A 53 -10.45 -26.97 1.82
N GLY A 54 -10.70 -27.07 0.51
CA GLY A 54 -11.85 -26.42 -0.14
C GLY A 54 -11.57 -24.99 -0.62
N THR A 55 -10.31 -24.55 -0.62
CA THR A 55 -9.88 -23.25 -1.16
C THR A 55 -8.76 -23.39 -2.19
N VAL A 56 -8.63 -22.39 -3.04
CA VAL A 56 -7.61 -22.29 -4.09
C VAL A 56 -6.91 -20.95 -3.95
N THR A 57 -5.58 -20.97 -3.86
CA THR A 57 -4.75 -19.75 -3.91
C THR A 57 -4.43 -19.40 -5.36
N ASP A 58 -4.75 -18.17 -5.76
CA ASP A 58 -4.28 -17.59 -7.02
C ASP A 58 -2.88 -17.00 -6.81
N ASN A 59 -1.85 -17.63 -7.36
CA ASN A 59 -0.46 -17.24 -7.17
C ASN A 59 -0.09 -15.97 -7.97
N LEU A 60 -0.94 -15.52 -8.91
CA LEU A 60 -0.72 -14.25 -9.61
C LEU A 60 -1.22 -13.08 -8.76
N THR A 61 -2.44 -13.18 -8.25
CA THR A 61 -3.09 -12.08 -7.52
C THR A 61 -2.86 -12.13 -6.02
N GLY A 62 -2.45 -13.29 -5.49
CA GLY A 62 -2.38 -13.55 -4.07
C GLY A 62 -3.76 -13.71 -3.41
N LEU A 63 -4.86 -13.77 -4.19
CA LEU A 63 -6.20 -14.01 -3.65
C LEU A 63 -6.41 -15.48 -3.31
N MET A 64 -7.33 -15.73 -2.37
CA MET A 64 -7.80 -17.09 -2.10
C MET A 64 -9.28 -17.17 -2.43
N TRP A 65 -9.60 -18.11 -3.29
CA TRP A 65 -10.93 -18.36 -3.81
C TRP A 65 -11.49 -19.62 -3.16
N SER A 66 -12.81 -19.66 -3.02
CA SER A 66 -13.49 -20.93 -2.76
C SER A 66 -13.27 -21.88 -3.93
N LYS A 67 -12.97 -23.15 -3.64
CA LYS A 67 -12.75 -24.18 -4.66
C LYS A 67 -14.05 -24.54 -5.39
N ASN A 68 -15.17 -24.51 -4.67
CA ASN A 68 -16.49 -24.61 -5.27
C ASN A 68 -16.94 -23.22 -5.73
N ALA A 69 -17.04 -23.03 -7.04
CA ALA A 69 -17.45 -21.79 -7.69
C ALA A 69 -18.97 -21.62 -7.76
N ASN A 70 -19.77 -22.53 -7.21
CA ASN A 70 -21.23 -22.40 -7.17
C ASN A 70 -21.70 -22.54 -5.72
N LEU A 71 -21.42 -21.52 -4.91
CA LEU A 71 -21.84 -21.45 -3.52
C LEU A 71 -22.94 -20.40 -3.38
N PRO A 72 -24.17 -20.73 -2.93
CA PRO A 72 -24.63 -21.93 -2.22
C PRO A 72 -25.32 -23.02 -3.07
N ASP A 73 -24.95 -23.20 -4.34
CA ASP A 73 -25.64 -24.06 -5.31
C ASP A 73 -26.91 -23.43 -5.92
N GLY A 74 -26.69 -22.38 -6.72
CA GLY A 74 -27.74 -21.65 -7.43
C GLY A 74 -27.41 -20.18 -7.68
N TYR A 75 -28.20 -19.55 -8.53
CA TYR A 75 -28.13 -18.11 -8.80
C TYR A 75 -29.05 -17.31 -7.89
N MET A 76 -28.71 -16.06 -7.64
CA MET A 76 -29.49 -15.18 -6.77
C MET A 76 -29.38 -13.71 -7.16
N THR A 77 -30.27 -12.89 -6.58
CA THR A 77 -30.19 -11.43 -6.69
C THR A 77 -28.94 -10.90 -6.00
N TRP A 78 -28.51 -9.70 -6.40
CA TRP A 78 -27.27 -9.13 -5.91
C TRP A 78 -27.27 -8.92 -4.39
N GLN A 79 -28.40 -8.46 -3.83
CA GLN A 79 -28.52 -8.31 -2.37
C GLN A 79 -28.50 -9.65 -1.65
N ASN A 80 -29.12 -10.69 -2.23
CA ASN A 80 -29.07 -12.04 -1.65
C ASN A 80 -27.65 -12.62 -1.70
N ALA A 81 -26.85 -12.28 -2.71
CA ALA A 81 -25.43 -12.66 -2.77
C ALA A 81 -24.64 -12.07 -1.61
N LEU A 82 -24.81 -10.78 -1.34
CA LEU A 82 -24.19 -10.12 -0.18
C LEU A 82 -24.67 -10.73 1.15
N ASN A 83 -25.97 -10.98 1.28
CA ASN A 83 -26.54 -11.60 2.47
C ASN A 83 -26.02 -13.03 2.68
N TYR A 84 -25.84 -13.79 1.60
CA TYR A 84 -25.26 -15.13 1.65
C TYR A 84 -23.81 -15.10 2.16
N ILE A 85 -22.97 -14.22 1.61
CA ILE A 85 -21.60 -14.01 2.07
C ILE A 85 -21.57 -13.62 3.55
N ALA A 86 -22.43 -12.69 3.98
CA ALA A 86 -22.54 -12.31 5.40
C ALA A 86 -22.96 -13.48 6.30
N SER A 87 -23.85 -14.35 5.81
CA SER A 87 -24.27 -15.57 6.51
C SER A 87 -23.16 -16.61 6.57
N LEU A 88 -22.38 -16.78 5.49
CA LEU A 88 -21.20 -17.65 5.45
C LEU A 88 -20.19 -17.23 6.53
N ASN A 89 -19.91 -15.93 6.62
CA ASN A 89 -18.94 -15.38 7.58
C ASN A 89 -19.42 -15.42 9.03
N SER A 90 -20.70 -15.16 9.28
CA SER A 90 -21.26 -15.22 10.64
C SER A 90 -21.55 -16.65 11.11
N GLY A 91 -21.70 -17.60 10.18
CA GLY A 91 -21.93 -19.01 10.45
C GLY A 91 -20.63 -19.80 10.62
N SER A 92 -20.54 -20.97 9.99
CA SER A 92 -19.38 -21.88 10.10
C SER A 92 -18.16 -21.45 9.27
N GLY A 93 -18.26 -20.38 8.50
CA GLY A 93 -17.22 -20.00 7.55
C GLY A 93 -17.04 -21.02 6.42
N LEU A 94 -15.95 -20.87 5.68
CA LEU A 94 -15.45 -21.86 4.74
C LEU A 94 -13.94 -22.04 4.98
N ALA A 95 -13.52 -23.29 5.19
CA ALA A 95 -12.13 -23.66 5.48
C ALA A 95 -11.51 -22.89 6.67
N ASP A 96 -12.28 -22.74 7.75
CA ASP A 96 -11.93 -21.98 8.97
C ASP A 96 -11.78 -20.45 8.78
N TYR A 97 -12.16 -19.93 7.61
CA TYR A 97 -12.17 -18.50 7.32
C TYR A 97 -13.58 -17.91 7.37
N HIS A 98 -13.67 -16.70 7.91
CA HIS A 98 -14.89 -15.93 8.13
C HIS A 98 -14.82 -14.53 7.51
N ASP A 99 -13.86 -14.29 6.61
CA ASP A 99 -13.58 -13.02 5.93
C ASP A 99 -13.82 -13.14 4.42
N TRP A 100 -14.79 -13.97 4.01
CA TRP A 100 -15.19 -14.12 2.62
C TRP A 100 -15.94 -12.90 2.13
N ARG A 101 -15.81 -12.60 0.84
CA ARG A 101 -16.54 -11.51 0.20
C ARG A 101 -16.92 -11.86 -1.23
N LEU A 102 -17.86 -11.10 -1.76
CA LEU A 102 -18.13 -11.09 -3.18
C LEU A 102 -16.95 -10.38 -3.89
N PRO A 103 -16.36 -10.98 -4.94
CA PRO A 103 -15.24 -10.40 -5.66
C PRO A 103 -15.64 -9.11 -6.36
N ASN A 104 -14.74 -8.14 -6.46
CA ASN A 104 -14.97 -6.98 -7.31
C ASN A 104 -14.76 -7.37 -8.79
N LYS A 105 -15.19 -6.50 -9.70
CA LYS A 105 -15.18 -6.80 -11.14
C LYS A 105 -13.79 -7.11 -11.70
N LYS A 106 -12.74 -6.48 -11.17
CA LYS A 106 -11.35 -6.73 -11.59
C LYS A 106 -10.81 -8.06 -11.05
N GLU A 107 -11.24 -8.46 -9.85
CA GLU A 107 -10.83 -9.74 -9.26
C GLU A 107 -11.44 -10.92 -10.03
N LEU A 108 -12.73 -10.84 -10.37
CA LEU A 108 -13.33 -11.85 -11.27
C LEU A 108 -12.63 -11.87 -12.63
N GLN A 109 -12.44 -10.70 -13.24
CA GLN A 109 -11.77 -10.61 -14.53
C GLN A 109 -10.33 -11.15 -14.48
N SER A 110 -9.66 -11.11 -13.33
CA SER A 110 -8.29 -11.64 -13.18
C SER A 110 -8.19 -13.16 -13.30
N LEU A 111 -9.31 -13.88 -13.18
CA LEU A 111 -9.38 -15.32 -13.40
C LEU A 111 -9.45 -15.69 -14.89
N ILE A 112 -9.78 -14.73 -15.76
CA ILE A 112 -10.17 -15.02 -17.15
C ILE A 112 -8.97 -15.36 -18.03
N ASP A 113 -9.16 -16.40 -18.82
CA ASP A 113 -8.33 -16.78 -19.95
C ASP A 113 -9.12 -16.61 -21.25
N TYR A 114 -8.86 -15.54 -22.00
CA TYR A 114 -9.57 -15.26 -23.24
C TYR A 114 -9.18 -16.21 -24.39
N SER A 115 -8.18 -17.09 -24.19
CA SER A 115 -7.92 -18.18 -25.13
C SER A 115 -8.88 -19.37 -24.96
N ASN A 116 -9.63 -19.42 -23.86
CA ASN A 116 -10.59 -20.46 -23.55
C ASN A 116 -12.03 -19.91 -23.55
N HIS A 117 -13.00 -20.80 -23.70
CA HIS A 117 -14.43 -20.53 -23.55
C HIS A 117 -15.08 -21.78 -22.94
N GLU A 118 -16.23 -21.61 -22.29
CA GLU A 118 -17.00 -22.70 -21.66
C GLU A 118 -16.23 -23.60 -20.65
N PRO A 119 -15.68 -23.05 -19.55
CA PRO A 119 -15.59 -21.64 -19.17
C PRO A 119 -14.27 -20.99 -19.65
N ALA A 120 -14.26 -19.66 -19.72
CA ALA A 120 -13.09 -18.83 -20.03
C ALA A 120 -12.07 -18.79 -18.87
N LEU A 121 -11.56 -19.96 -18.47
CA LEU A 121 -10.59 -20.14 -17.40
C LEU A 121 -9.32 -20.84 -17.90
N PRO A 122 -8.20 -20.69 -17.17
CA PRO A 122 -6.96 -21.42 -17.44
C PRO A 122 -7.18 -22.93 -17.51
N THR A 123 -6.68 -23.58 -18.55
CA THR A 123 -6.70 -25.05 -18.63
C THR A 123 -5.98 -25.67 -17.42
N GLY A 124 -6.59 -26.68 -16.80
CA GLY A 124 -6.02 -27.35 -15.60
C GLY A 124 -6.21 -26.59 -14.29
N ASN A 125 -7.07 -25.56 -14.25
CA ASN A 125 -7.44 -24.90 -13.00
C ASN A 125 -8.08 -25.90 -12.00
N PRO A 126 -7.88 -25.71 -10.68
CA PRO A 126 -8.36 -26.63 -9.65
C PRO A 126 -9.80 -26.36 -9.20
N PHE A 127 -10.51 -25.43 -9.84
CA PHE A 127 -11.86 -25.06 -9.43
C PHE A 127 -12.89 -26.14 -9.77
N THR A 128 -13.98 -26.14 -9.02
CA THR A 128 -15.06 -27.14 -9.13
C THR A 128 -16.40 -26.43 -9.24
N ASN A 129 -17.36 -27.05 -9.93
CA ASN A 129 -18.71 -26.50 -10.17
C ASN A 129 -18.72 -25.08 -10.76
N VAL A 130 -17.70 -24.73 -11.55
CA VAL A 130 -17.72 -23.49 -12.33
C VAL A 130 -18.88 -23.56 -13.31
N GLN A 131 -19.77 -22.56 -13.25
CA GLN A 131 -20.84 -22.42 -14.22
C GLN A 131 -20.34 -21.60 -15.40
N SER A 132 -20.64 -22.02 -16.63
CA SER A 132 -20.35 -21.23 -17.82
C SER A 132 -21.45 -20.19 -18.03
N ASP A 133 -21.59 -19.27 -17.06
CA ASP A 133 -22.70 -18.32 -16.94
C ASP A 133 -22.24 -17.08 -16.13
N TYR A 134 -23.17 -16.22 -15.73
CA TYR A 134 -22.91 -14.92 -15.12
C TYR A 134 -22.56 -15.02 -13.63
N TYR A 135 -21.50 -14.31 -13.23
CA TYR A 135 -21.03 -14.22 -11.85
C TYR A 135 -21.07 -12.80 -11.32
N TRP A 136 -21.77 -12.61 -10.20
CA TRP A 136 -21.87 -11.29 -9.58
C TRP A 136 -20.53 -10.76 -9.10
N SER A 137 -20.26 -9.49 -9.38
CA SER A 137 -19.25 -8.73 -8.68
C SER A 137 -19.86 -7.82 -7.60
N SER A 138 -19.07 -7.42 -6.60
CA SER A 138 -19.42 -6.38 -5.63
C SER A 138 -19.38 -4.96 -6.23
N SER A 139 -18.93 -4.80 -7.47
CA SER A 139 -18.78 -3.48 -8.09
C SER A 139 -20.10 -2.95 -8.63
N THR A 140 -20.54 -1.81 -8.11
CA THR A 140 -21.70 -1.08 -8.65
C THR A 140 -21.37 -0.43 -10.00
N TYR A 141 -22.35 -0.36 -10.91
CA TYR A 141 -22.21 0.35 -12.17
C TYR A 141 -22.20 1.87 -11.93
N ALA A 142 -21.17 2.56 -12.43
CA ALA A 142 -20.90 3.95 -12.06
C ALA A 142 -21.99 4.92 -12.58
N ASP A 143 -22.53 4.67 -13.77
CA ASP A 143 -23.53 5.57 -14.36
C ASP A 143 -24.93 5.38 -13.76
N SER A 144 -25.18 4.24 -13.10
CA SER A 144 -26.44 3.98 -12.42
C SER A 144 -26.27 2.93 -11.32
N THR A 145 -26.50 3.36 -10.08
CA THR A 145 -26.33 2.52 -8.88
C THR A 145 -27.36 1.40 -8.75
N TYR A 146 -28.39 1.41 -9.60
CA TYR A 146 -29.37 0.33 -9.74
C TYR A 146 -28.75 -0.97 -10.27
N TYR A 147 -27.65 -0.87 -11.02
CA TYR A 147 -26.98 -2.01 -11.63
C TYR A 147 -25.69 -2.38 -10.89
N ALA A 148 -25.32 -3.65 -10.96
CA ALA A 148 -24.01 -4.16 -10.56
C ALA A 148 -23.32 -4.83 -11.73
N TRP A 149 -22.00 -4.80 -11.74
CA TRP A 149 -21.18 -5.52 -12.72
C TRP A 149 -21.22 -7.03 -12.44
N PHE A 150 -21.18 -7.82 -13.51
CA PHE A 150 -20.93 -9.26 -13.48
C PHE A 150 -19.89 -9.64 -14.54
N VAL A 151 -19.29 -10.81 -14.40
CA VAL A 151 -18.44 -11.43 -15.43
C VAL A 151 -19.17 -12.64 -15.97
N ASP A 152 -19.29 -12.72 -17.29
CA ASP A 152 -19.76 -13.91 -17.98
C ASP A 152 -18.61 -14.92 -18.08
N MET A 153 -18.74 -16.06 -17.41
CA MET A 153 -17.69 -17.09 -17.43
C MET A 153 -17.70 -17.92 -18.72
N TYR A 154 -18.67 -17.71 -19.62
CA TYR A 154 -18.66 -18.33 -20.94
C TYR A 154 -17.49 -17.83 -21.79
N ASP A 155 -17.31 -16.51 -21.89
CA ASP A 155 -16.29 -15.85 -22.73
C ASP A 155 -15.40 -14.83 -21.98
N GLY A 156 -15.69 -14.59 -20.69
CA GLY A 156 -14.93 -13.68 -19.84
C GLY A 156 -15.31 -12.20 -19.97
N TYR A 157 -16.38 -11.86 -20.69
CA TYR A 157 -16.81 -10.47 -20.82
C TYR A 157 -17.50 -9.93 -19.57
N MET A 158 -17.40 -8.62 -19.42
CA MET A 158 -18.00 -7.88 -18.32
C MET A 158 -19.23 -7.12 -18.78
N TYR A 159 -20.33 -7.35 -18.08
CA TYR A 159 -21.61 -6.69 -18.30
C TYR A 159 -22.19 -6.23 -16.97
N TYR A 160 -23.39 -5.68 -17.00
CA TYR A 160 -24.10 -5.26 -15.80
C TYR A 160 -25.55 -5.75 -15.82
N ASN A 161 -26.09 -6.04 -14.65
CA ASN A 161 -27.48 -6.47 -14.49
C ASN A 161 -28.12 -5.76 -13.28
N GLY A 162 -29.45 -5.65 -13.28
CA GLY A 162 -30.19 -4.96 -12.22
C GLY A 162 -30.07 -5.71 -10.90
N LYS A 163 -29.80 -5.00 -9.80
CA LYS A 163 -29.55 -5.64 -8.50
C LYS A 163 -30.75 -6.43 -7.95
N ASP A 164 -31.96 -5.97 -8.26
CA ASP A 164 -33.22 -6.51 -7.73
C ASP A 164 -33.89 -7.54 -8.66
N GLY A 165 -33.56 -7.52 -9.95
CA GLY A 165 -34.19 -8.38 -10.98
C GLY A 165 -33.25 -9.35 -11.68
N GLY A 166 -31.94 -9.14 -11.57
CA GLY A 166 -30.91 -10.01 -12.12
C GLY A 166 -30.58 -11.17 -11.19
N TYR A 167 -30.30 -12.34 -11.76
CA TYR A 167 -29.93 -13.55 -11.03
C TYR A 167 -28.63 -14.10 -11.58
N ASN A 168 -27.56 -14.05 -10.79
CA ASN A 168 -26.24 -14.52 -11.18
C ASN A 168 -25.63 -15.38 -10.06
N TYR A 169 -24.58 -16.14 -10.38
CA TYR A 169 -23.85 -16.99 -9.45
C TYR A 169 -22.91 -16.20 -8.54
N VAL A 170 -22.50 -16.84 -7.44
CA VAL A 170 -21.63 -16.27 -6.42
C VAL A 170 -20.38 -17.11 -6.28
N TRP A 171 -19.22 -16.44 -6.37
CA TRP A 171 -17.91 -17.06 -6.19
C TRP A 171 -17.14 -16.36 -5.07
N PRO A 172 -17.23 -16.88 -3.82
CA PRO A 172 -16.56 -16.25 -2.69
C PRO A 172 -15.05 -16.15 -2.88
N VAL A 173 -14.50 -14.98 -2.56
CA VAL A 173 -13.07 -14.69 -2.52
C VAL A 173 -12.68 -14.08 -1.18
N ARG A 174 -11.44 -14.28 -0.76
CA ARG A 174 -10.82 -13.63 0.40
C ARG A 174 -9.37 -13.26 0.08
N ALA A 175 -8.73 -12.49 0.94
CA ALA A 175 -7.29 -12.23 0.82
C ALA A 175 -6.49 -13.53 1.05
N GLY A 176 -5.45 -13.79 0.25
CA GLY A 176 -4.65 -15.01 0.40
C GLY A 176 -3.69 -14.99 1.60
N GLN A 177 -3.18 -16.18 1.94
CA GLN A 177 -2.30 -16.41 3.08
C GLN A 177 -0.82 -16.10 2.83
N SER A 178 -0.46 -15.59 1.66
CA SER A 178 0.91 -15.16 1.36
C SER A 178 0.85 -14.04 0.34
N GLY A 179 1.27 -12.85 0.77
CA GLY A 179 1.19 -11.64 -0.02
C GLY A 179 -0.02 -10.81 0.41
N SER A 180 0.28 -9.69 1.06
CA SER A 180 -0.55 -8.49 1.07
C SER A 180 -1.40 -8.42 -0.20
N PHE A 181 -2.72 -8.61 -0.11
CA PHE A 181 -3.76 -7.75 -0.72
C PHE A 181 -5.18 -8.29 -0.43
N GLY A 182 -5.80 -7.68 0.57
CA GLY A 182 -7.17 -7.17 0.51
C GLY A 182 -7.06 -5.80 1.17
N HIS A 183 -7.14 -4.75 0.34
CA HIS A 183 -6.78 -3.35 0.63
C HIS A 183 -5.31 -3.07 0.96
N LEU A 184 -4.58 -2.39 0.07
CA LEU A 184 -4.02 -1.08 0.37
C LEU A 184 -3.22 -0.42 -0.76
N VAL A 185 -3.72 0.71 -1.28
CA VAL A 185 -2.92 1.92 -1.15
C VAL A 185 -3.68 2.73 -0.12
N ILE A 186 -3.08 2.95 1.04
CA ILE A 186 -3.44 4.07 1.89
C ILE A 186 -2.22 4.94 1.74
N SER A 187 -2.34 6.08 1.09
CA SER A 187 -1.34 7.13 1.31
C SER A 187 -1.91 8.02 2.40
N VAL A 188 -1.11 8.23 3.43
CA VAL A 188 -1.46 9.12 4.53
C VAL A 188 -0.70 10.42 4.31
N SER A 189 -1.39 11.55 4.23
CA SER A 189 -0.77 12.86 4.05
C SER A 189 -1.36 13.88 5.03
N PRO A 190 -0.55 14.46 5.93
CA PRO A 190 0.86 14.15 6.17
C PRO A 190 1.06 12.75 6.80
N ALA A 191 2.14 12.05 6.42
CA ALA A 191 2.47 10.70 6.94
C ALA A 191 3.15 10.71 8.32
N SER A 192 3.18 11.86 9.02
CA SER A 192 3.80 11.97 10.33
C SER A 192 3.28 13.17 11.10
N GLY A 193 3.32 13.11 12.42
CA GLY A 193 2.97 14.20 13.32
C GLY A 193 3.79 14.16 14.61
N VAL A 194 3.90 15.30 15.27
CA VAL A 194 4.60 15.44 16.57
C VAL A 194 3.65 15.22 17.74
N GLN A 195 4.16 14.67 18.85
CA GLN A 195 3.40 14.54 20.10
C GLN A 195 2.79 15.89 20.53
N SER A 196 1.65 15.84 21.21
CA SER A 196 0.86 17.01 21.63
C SER A 196 0.35 17.88 20.47
N GLY A 197 0.42 17.38 19.24
CA GLY A 197 -0.10 18.04 18.05
C GLY A 197 -1.47 17.53 17.61
N SER A 198 -2.21 18.40 16.92
CA SER A 198 -3.44 18.05 16.18
C SER A 198 -3.19 18.23 14.69
N PHE A 199 -3.64 17.28 13.88
CA PHE A 199 -3.37 17.21 12.45
C PHE A 199 -4.62 16.81 11.69
N ASP A 200 -4.86 17.48 10.56
CA ASP A 200 -5.78 16.99 9.54
C ASP A 200 -4.99 16.11 8.57
N VAL A 201 -5.46 14.89 8.40
CA VAL A 201 -4.78 13.85 7.64
C VAL A 201 -5.71 13.31 6.56
N THR A 202 -5.23 13.30 5.32
CA THR A 202 -5.91 12.66 4.19
C THR A 202 -5.39 11.24 4.01
N ILE A 203 -6.31 10.29 4.00
CA ILE A 203 -6.11 8.88 3.70
C ILE A 203 -6.66 8.65 2.30
N THR A 204 -5.81 8.26 1.35
CA THR A 204 -6.21 7.95 -0.03
C THR A 204 -6.13 6.46 -0.27
N GLY A 205 -7.19 5.83 -0.74
CA GLY A 205 -7.25 4.40 -1.04
C GLY A 205 -8.41 3.99 -1.94
N THR A 206 -9.11 2.91 -1.60
CA THR A 206 -10.21 2.35 -2.39
C THR A 206 -11.28 1.77 -1.46
N ASN A 207 -12.53 1.63 -1.90
CA ASN A 207 -13.65 1.09 -1.11
C ASN A 207 -13.82 1.74 0.27
N PHE A 208 -13.70 3.07 0.36
CA PHE A 208 -13.97 3.81 1.60
C PHE A 208 -15.43 4.20 1.76
N THR A 209 -16.25 4.04 0.72
CA THR A 209 -17.69 4.27 0.85
C THR A 209 -18.27 3.38 1.94
N GLY A 210 -18.98 3.98 2.90
CA GLY A 210 -19.52 3.26 4.05
C GLY A 210 -18.50 2.96 5.16
N ALA A 211 -17.33 3.61 5.16
CA ALA A 211 -16.39 3.49 6.28
C ALA A 211 -17.03 3.95 7.61
N THR A 212 -16.88 3.12 8.64
CA THR A 212 -17.43 3.31 9.98
C THR A 212 -16.36 3.59 11.02
N GLU A 213 -15.09 3.28 10.73
CA GLU A 213 -13.98 3.51 11.66
C GLU A 213 -12.70 3.89 10.92
N VAL A 214 -11.93 4.81 11.53
CA VAL A 214 -10.55 5.13 11.16
C VAL A 214 -9.70 4.99 12.41
N SER A 215 -8.54 4.32 12.30
CA SER A 215 -7.59 4.16 13.41
C SER A 215 -6.17 4.46 12.97
N PHE A 216 -5.41 5.09 13.86
CA PHE A 216 -3.97 5.38 13.72
C PHE A 216 -3.15 4.64 14.79
N GLY A 217 -3.73 3.62 15.42
CA GLY A 217 -3.09 2.85 16.47
C GLY A 217 -2.92 3.60 17.80
N LEU A 218 -2.23 2.95 18.74
CA LEU A 218 -2.12 3.43 20.13
C LEU A 218 -1.40 4.77 20.26
N GLY A 219 -1.96 5.66 21.10
CA GLY A 219 -1.42 6.99 21.37
C GLY A 219 -1.83 8.07 20.36
N ILE A 220 -2.71 7.73 19.41
CA ILE A 220 -3.34 8.68 18.50
C ILE A 220 -4.85 8.54 18.64
N THR A 221 -5.51 9.65 18.95
CA THR A 221 -6.98 9.74 18.97
C THR A 221 -7.46 10.26 17.62
N VAL A 222 -8.43 9.59 17.01
CA VAL A 222 -9.17 10.11 15.85
C VAL A 222 -10.36 10.90 16.39
N ASN A 223 -10.32 12.23 16.24
CA ASN A 223 -11.36 13.12 16.77
C ASN A 223 -12.60 13.12 15.87
N SER A 224 -12.38 13.07 14.57
CA SER A 224 -13.43 12.97 13.54
C SER A 224 -12.84 12.43 12.25
N PHE A 225 -13.69 11.89 11.38
CA PHE A 225 -13.33 11.61 9.99
C PHE A 225 -14.53 11.83 9.06
N ASN A 226 -14.25 12.11 7.79
CA ASN A 226 -15.22 12.25 6.72
C ASN A 226 -14.83 11.35 5.55
N VAL A 227 -15.80 10.65 4.96
CA VAL A 227 -15.59 9.90 3.72
C VAL A 227 -15.86 10.86 2.56
N ASP A 228 -14.80 11.38 1.96
CA ASP A 228 -14.88 12.37 0.88
C ASP A 228 -15.25 11.72 -0.46
N SER A 229 -14.80 10.48 -0.68
CA SER A 229 -15.14 9.65 -1.84
C SER A 229 -14.80 8.19 -1.54
N ASP A 230 -15.14 7.28 -2.47
CA ASP A 230 -14.75 5.87 -2.36
C ASP A 230 -13.22 5.67 -2.28
N THR A 231 -12.44 6.67 -2.67
CA THR A 231 -10.98 6.63 -2.67
C THR A 231 -10.33 7.58 -1.67
N GLN A 232 -11.09 8.33 -0.86
CA GLN A 232 -10.51 9.33 0.04
C GLN A 232 -11.32 9.51 1.33
N VAL A 233 -10.59 9.52 2.46
CA VAL A 233 -11.09 9.86 3.79
C VAL A 233 -10.21 10.97 4.37
N THR A 234 -10.81 11.98 4.96
CA THR A 234 -10.12 12.98 5.78
C THR A 234 -10.38 12.70 7.25
N ALA A 235 -9.35 12.76 8.09
CA ALA A 235 -9.44 12.52 9.52
C ALA A 235 -8.71 13.61 10.31
N ASN A 236 -9.36 14.14 11.35
CA ASN A 236 -8.70 14.98 12.34
C ASN A 236 -8.19 14.09 13.48
N ILE A 237 -6.89 14.17 13.76
CA ILE A 237 -6.25 13.34 14.79
C ILE A 237 -5.52 14.18 15.83
N THR A 238 -5.36 13.65 17.03
CA THR A 238 -4.53 14.21 18.09
C THR A 238 -3.56 13.17 18.63
N ILE A 239 -2.28 13.54 18.71
CA ILE A 239 -1.23 12.64 19.20
C ILE A 239 -0.99 12.94 20.69
N ASP A 240 -1.12 11.92 21.53
CA ASP A 240 -0.91 12.07 22.97
C ASP A 240 0.53 12.50 23.28
N SER A 241 0.67 13.35 24.31
CA SER A 241 1.98 13.84 24.76
C SER A 241 2.95 12.72 25.20
N SER A 242 2.42 11.60 25.65
CA SER A 242 3.14 10.41 26.12
C SER A 242 3.23 9.31 25.05
N ALA A 243 2.65 9.51 23.86
CA ALA A 243 2.63 8.50 22.81
C ALA A 243 4.04 8.13 22.35
N VAL A 244 4.46 6.88 22.49
CA VAL A 244 5.82 6.45 22.12
C VAL A 244 6.12 6.76 20.64
N ALA A 245 7.21 7.49 20.37
CA ALA A 245 7.62 7.80 19.01
C ALA A 245 7.90 6.53 18.19
N GLY A 246 7.59 6.59 16.90
CA GLY A 246 7.74 5.46 15.99
C GLY A 246 6.55 5.30 15.05
N ALA A 247 6.65 4.27 14.21
CA ALA A 247 5.62 3.95 13.23
C ALA A 247 4.33 3.47 13.92
N ARG A 248 3.21 3.79 13.29
CA ARG A 248 1.88 3.32 13.62
C ARG A 248 1.19 2.83 12.37
N ASP A 249 0.42 1.77 12.56
CA ASP A 249 -0.44 1.29 11.50
C ASP A 249 -1.65 2.21 11.37
N VAL A 250 -2.12 2.41 10.15
CA VAL A 250 -3.32 3.19 9.86
C VAL A 250 -4.35 2.27 9.25
N SER A 251 -5.59 2.28 9.72
CA SER A 251 -6.65 1.46 9.16
C SER A 251 -7.95 2.21 8.96
N VAL A 252 -8.70 1.79 7.95
CA VAL A 252 -10.07 2.21 7.68
C VAL A 252 -10.93 0.96 7.64
N THR A 253 -12.00 0.93 8.42
CA THR A 253 -12.97 -0.18 8.48
C THR A 253 -14.28 0.25 7.85
N ASN A 254 -14.84 -0.59 7.00
CA ASN A 254 -16.21 -0.50 6.50
C ASN A 254 -16.94 -1.84 6.75
N ALA A 255 -18.17 -1.98 6.24
CA ALA A 255 -18.94 -3.21 6.38
C ALA A 255 -18.30 -4.44 5.69
N ASP A 256 -17.43 -4.22 4.70
CA ASP A 256 -16.75 -5.27 3.93
C ASP A 256 -15.43 -5.72 4.58
N GLY A 257 -14.92 -4.99 5.57
CA GLY A 257 -13.73 -5.31 6.33
C GLY A 257 -12.83 -4.11 6.65
N THR A 258 -11.60 -4.40 7.07
CA THR A 258 -10.62 -3.38 7.46
C THR A 258 -9.44 -3.37 6.50
N GLY A 259 -9.22 -2.24 5.82
CA GLY A 259 -7.98 -1.96 5.10
C GLY A 259 -6.92 -1.40 6.05
N LYS A 260 -5.69 -1.94 6.04
CA LYS A 260 -4.62 -1.56 6.99
C LYS A 260 -3.27 -1.25 6.32
N MET A 261 -2.71 -0.08 6.61
CA MET A 261 -1.34 0.35 6.32
C MET A 261 -0.41 0.02 7.46
N LEU A 262 0.53 -0.88 7.24
CA LEU A 262 1.60 -1.10 8.21
C LEU A 262 2.55 0.10 8.21
N GLY A 263 2.76 0.69 9.39
CA GLY A 263 3.64 1.85 9.56
C GLY A 263 3.27 3.09 8.75
N GLY A 264 1.99 3.26 8.42
CA GLY A 264 1.48 4.33 7.56
C GLY A 264 1.59 5.74 8.13
N PHE A 265 1.76 5.87 9.45
CA PHE A 265 1.94 7.16 10.10
C PHE A 265 3.06 7.09 11.13
N VAL A 266 3.92 8.11 11.20
CA VAL A 266 5.04 8.15 12.14
C VAL A 266 4.82 9.22 13.22
N ILE A 267 4.77 8.80 14.48
CA ILE A 267 4.82 9.70 15.62
C ILE A 267 6.26 10.15 15.82
N LYS A 268 6.47 11.47 15.80
CA LYS A 268 7.74 12.11 16.10
C LYS A 268 7.75 12.67 17.51
N SER A 269 8.85 12.49 18.22
CA SER A 269 9.06 13.20 19.48
C SER A 269 9.25 14.70 19.21
N PRO A 270 8.75 15.57 20.09
CA PRO A 270 8.96 17.00 20.00
C PRO A 270 10.44 17.31 20.20
N CYS A 271 10.89 18.40 19.61
CA CYS A 271 12.21 18.95 19.88
C CYS A 271 12.48 19.10 21.39
N GLY A 272 13.50 18.41 21.90
CA GLY A 272 13.93 18.55 23.29
C GLY A 272 14.44 19.94 23.67
N SER A 273 14.56 20.18 24.98
CA SER A 273 15.16 21.38 25.55
C SER A 273 16.70 21.44 25.37
N ASP A 274 17.33 20.31 25.09
CA ASP A 274 18.77 20.24 24.88
C ASP A 274 19.23 20.85 23.54
N LYS A 275 20.50 21.29 23.50
CA LYS A 275 21.13 21.73 22.25
C LYS A 275 21.51 20.53 21.38
N PRO A 276 21.40 20.62 20.04
CA PRO A 276 21.93 19.60 19.15
C PRO A 276 23.45 19.45 19.32
N SER A 277 24.00 18.27 19.08
CA SER A 277 25.45 18.05 19.13
C SER A 277 25.93 17.13 18.02
N ILE A 278 26.96 17.56 17.28
CA ILE A 278 27.65 16.75 16.27
C ILE A 278 28.78 15.97 16.95
N THR A 279 28.67 14.64 16.93
CA THR A 279 29.69 13.72 17.44
C THR A 279 30.72 13.41 16.34
N LYS A 280 30.26 13.06 15.13
CA LYS A 280 31.11 12.55 14.05
C LYS A 280 30.63 13.01 12.67
N LEU A 281 31.58 13.30 11.78
CA LEU A 281 31.35 13.34 10.34
C LEU A 281 31.91 12.06 9.73
N SER A 282 31.12 11.39 8.89
CA SER A 282 31.55 10.18 8.16
C SER A 282 32.80 10.41 7.30
N LYS A 283 32.95 11.63 6.77
CA LYS A 283 34.14 12.11 6.05
C LYS A 283 34.51 13.50 6.57
N LEU A 284 35.81 13.79 6.60
CA LEU A 284 36.33 15.12 6.98
C LEU A 284 36.70 15.98 5.77
N LYS A 285 36.53 15.45 4.55
CA LYS A 285 36.79 16.14 3.28
C LYS A 285 35.93 15.57 2.15
N GLY A 286 35.61 16.40 1.16
CA GLY A 286 34.80 15.99 -0.01
C GLY A 286 34.61 17.13 -1.02
N LYS A 287 34.17 16.81 -2.24
CA LYS A 287 33.82 17.79 -3.27
C LYS A 287 32.33 18.15 -3.16
N PRO A 288 31.88 19.29 -3.72
CA PRO A 288 30.47 19.58 -3.91
C PRO A 288 29.70 18.38 -4.50
N GLY A 289 28.51 18.11 -3.97
CA GLY A 289 27.66 16.98 -4.37
C GLY A 289 27.98 15.65 -3.69
N ASN A 290 29.17 15.46 -3.09
CA ASN A 290 29.44 14.26 -2.30
C ASN A 290 28.47 14.17 -1.10
N VAL A 291 27.89 13.00 -0.89
CA VAL A 291 27.08 12.72 0.30
C VAL A 291 27.99 12.39 1.49
N ILE A 292 27.70 13.02 2.63
CA ILE A 292 28.28 12.68 3.93
C ILE A 292 27.16 12.52 4.97
N THR A 293 27.36 11.60 5.91
CA THR A 293 26.54 11.44 7.11
C THR A 293 27.17 12.18 8.29
N ILE A 294 26.34 12.90 9.04
CA ILE A 294 26.61 13.61 10.28
C ILE A 294 25.92 12.85 11.41
N THR A 295 26.70 12.32 12.36
CA THR A 295 26.17 11.59 13.52
C THR A 295 26.24 12.48 14.75
N GLY A 296 25.20 12.44 15.57
CA GLY A 296 25.08 13.28 16.75
C GLY A 296 23.90 12.95 17.63
N LYS A 297 23.45 13.95 18.40
CA LYS A 297 22.30 13.86 19.29
C LYS A 297 21.47 15.13 19.20
N ASN A 298 20.19 15.02 19.54
CA ASN A 298 19.25 16.14 19.72
C ASN A 298 19.09 17.01 18.46
N PHE A 299 19.18 16.41 17.27
CA PHE A 299 18.95 17.13 16.01
C PHE A 299 17.47 17.48 15.77
N CYS A 300 16.54 16.90 16.52
CA CYS A 300 15.08 16.95 16.35
C CYS A 300 14.58 16.22 15.10
N ASP A 301 13.57 15.36 15.24
CA ASP A 301 12.98 14.63 14.09
C ASP A 301 12.09 15.51 13.17
N GLU A 302 11.78 16.72 13.64
CA GLU A 302 11.13 17.78 12.87
C GLU A 302 12.02 18.38 11.78
N GLY A 303 13.34 18.11 11.82
CA GLY A 303 14.28 18.61 10.83
C GLY A 303 15.04 19.87 11.28
N GLY A 304 15.59 20.57 10.31
CA GLY A 304 16.39 21.76 10.52
C GLY A 304 17.28 22.06 9.32
N GLU A 305 18.38 22.75 9.58
CA GLU A 305 19.34 23.19 8.58
C GLU A 305 20.75 22.68 8.92
N VAL A 306 21.49 22.22 7.91
CA VAL A 306 22.93 21.94 8.04
C VAL A 306 23.72 22.99 7.28
N LEU A 307 24.65 23.65 7.96
CA LEU A 307 25.45 24.74 7.41
C LEU A 307 26.92 24.33 7.29
N PHE A 308 27.50 24.51 6.12
CA PHE A 308 28.95 24.45 5.86
C PHE A 308 29.48 25.88 5.75
N GLY A 309 29.98 26.41 6.87
CA GLY A 309 30.26 27.83 7.04
C GLY A 309 28.96 28.63 7.04
N ILE A 310 28.73 29.37 5.95
CA ILE A 310 27.51 30.18 5.74
C ILE A 310 26.55 29.57 4.70
N LYS A 311 26.93 28.44 4.07
CA LYS A 311 26.15 27.83 3.00
C LYS A 311 25.34 26.67 3.54
N SER A 312 24.04 26.68 3.27
CA SER A 312 23.13 25.58 3.56
C SER A 312 23.47 24.37 2.69
N ALA A 313 23.42 23.19 3.29
CA ALA A 313 23.59 21.91 2.60
C ALA A 313 22.22 21.31 2.27
N GLU A 314 22.15 20.65 1.12
CA GLU A 314 20.97 19.88 0.75
C GLU A 314 20.89 18.62 1.63
N VAL A 315 19.82 18.50 2.42
CA VAL A 315 19.56 17.36 3.29
C VAL A 315 18.91 16.26 2.47
N SER A 316 19.49 15.07 2.51
CA SER A 316 18.95 13.86 1.86
C SER A 316 18.17 12.98 2.83
N VAL A 317 18.63 12.87 4.09
CA VAL A 317 17.96 12.09 5.14
C VAL A 317 18.17 12.81 6.47
N TRP A 318 17.16 12.87 7.33
CA TRP A 318 17.24 13.49 8.63
C TRP A 318 16.62 12.61 9.72
N SER A 319 17.28 12.57 10.88
CA SER A 319 16.78 12.00 12.12
C SER A 319 17.43 12.73 13.31
N ASN A 320 16.91 12.51 14.51
CA ASN A 320 17.43 13.10 15.74
C ASN A 320 18.92 12.78 16.03
N GLN A 321 19.49 11.74 15.42
CA GLN A 321 20.86 11.28 15.69
C GLN A 321 21.74 11.17 14.44
N SER A 322 21.17 11.30 13.24
CA SER A 322 21.89 11.10 11.99
C SER A 322 21.29 11.94 10.87
N ILE A 323 22.12 12.70 10.16
CA ILE A 323 21.72 13.53 9.01
C ILE A 323 22.64 13.21 7.84
N SER A 324 22.08 12.84 6.69
CA SER A 324 22.83 12.72 5.43
C SER A 324 22.62 13.96 4.59
N VAL A 325 23.71 14.58 4.15
CA VAL A 325 23.69 15.83 3.37
C VAL A 325 24.63 15.74 2.18
N LYS A 326 24.30 16.45 1.10
CA LYS A 326 25.25 16.73 0.03
C LYS A 326 26.12 17.92 0.41
N VAL A 327 27.43 17.78 0.24
CA VAL A 327 28.37 18.89 0.41
C VAL A 327 27.96 20.02 -0.54
N PRO A 328 27.67 21.22 -0.04
CA PRO A 328 27.17 22.30 -0.88
C PRO A 328 28.25 22.87 -1.79
N ASN A 329 27.83 23.53 -2.88
CA ASN A 329 28.75 24.19 -3.79
C ASN A 329 29.36 25.44 -3.13
N ILE A 330 30.56 25.28 -2.58
CA ILE A 330 31.35 26.34 -1.95
C ILE A 330 32.53 26.64 -2.87
N LYS A 331 32.68 27.91 -3.27
CA LYS A 331 33.86 28.36 -4.03
C LYS A 331 35.12 28.15 -3.20
N VAL A 332 36.07 27.39 -3.74
CA VAL A 332 37.36 27.07 -3.09
C VAL A 332 38.52 27.29 -4.05
N GLY A 333 39.69 27.64 -3.52
CA GLY A 333 40.93 27.70 -4.30
C GLY A 333 41.49 26.30 -4.63
N LYS A 334 42.63 26.26 -5.35
CA LYS A 334 43.28 25.01 -5.81
C LYS A 334 43.54 23.99 -4.70
N LEU A 335 43.76 24.43 -3.47
CA LEU A 335 44.04 23.57 -2.30
C LEU A 335 42.81 23.15 -1.50
N GLY A 336 41.61 23.59 -1.90
CA GLY A 336 40.37 23.48 -1.14
C GLY A 336 40.24 24.52 -0.03
N LYS A 337 39.14 24.48 0.73
CA LYS A 337 38.86 25.37 1.87
C LYS A 337 38.29 24.59 3.04
N THR A 338 38.81 24.82 4.25
CA THR A 338 38.21 24.28 5.48
C THR A 338 37.06 25.19 5.92
N VAL A 339 35.91 24.58 6.22
CA VAL A 339 34.71 25.25 6.74
C VAL A 339 34.24 24.55 8.01
N LEU A 340 33.47 25.26 8.82
CA LEU A 340 32.84 24.71 10.02
C LEU A 340 31.44 24.21 9.68
N VAL A 341 31.17 22.96 9.99
CA VAL A 341 29.86 22.32 9.86
C VAL A 341 29.10 22.49 11.17
N LYS A 342 27.88 23.00 11.11
CA LYS A 342 26.93 23.08 12.24
C LYS A 342 25.54 22.65 11.82
N VAL A 343 24.78 22.14 12.78
CA VAL A 343 23.35 21.82 12.63
C VAL A 343 22.55 22.86 13.40
N LYS A 344 21.52 23.41 12.77
CA LYS A 344 20.48 24.24 13.41
C LYS A 344 19.18 23.45 13.36
N SER A 345 18.66 23.03 14.51
CA SER A 345 17.39 22.29 14.58
C SER A 345 16.17 23.18 14.31
N SER A 346 15.00 22.59 14.04
CA SER A 346 13.72 23.29 13.82
C SER A 346 13.38 24.30 14.92
N ASN A 347 13.69 23.97 16.18
CA ASN A 347 13.53 24.87 17.34
C ASN A 347 14.54 26.03 17.40
N GLY A 348 15.38 26.20 16.37
CA GLY A 348 16.35 27.29 16.26
C GLY A 348 17.67 27.09 17.01
N LYS A 349 17.83 26.02 17.79
CA LYS A 349 19.07 25.74 18.53
C LYS A 349 20.17 25.28 17.60
N ILE A 350 21.41 25.66 17.93
CA ILE A 350 22.59 25.42 17.09
C ILE A 350 23.57 24.49 17.80
N SER A 351 24.16 23.57 17.06
CA SER A 351 25.10 22.57 17.56
C SER A 351 26.50 23.14 17.79
N ASN A 352 27.36 22.32 18.43
CA ASN A 352 28.81 22.48 18.26
C ASN A 352 29.23 22.35 16.79
N VAL A 353 30.44 22.80 16.46
CA VAL A 353 30.99 22.78 15.11
C VAL A 353 31.96 21.61 14.89
N LYS A 354 32.07 21.14 13.64
CA LYS A 354 33.15 20.24 13.18
C LYS A 354 33.79 20.78 11.91
N ALA A 355 35.13 20.70 11.81
CA ALA A 355 35.84 21.13 10.62
C ALA A 355 35.65 20.13 9.46
N PHE A 356 35.44 20.66 8.25
CA PHE A 356 35.35 19.88 7.02
C PHE A 356 36.10 20.58 5.88
N LYS A 357 36.92 19.85 5.12
CA LYS A 357 37.67 20.40 3.98
C LYS A 357 36.92 20.17 2.66
N VAL A 358 36.39 21.25 2.09
CA VAL A 358 35.79 21.22 0.75
C VAL A 358 36.90 21.23 -0.30
N LEU A 359 36.88 20.25 -1.19
CA LEU A 359 37.84 20.07 -2.28
C LEU A 359 37.31 20.70 -3.58
N PRO A 360 38.19 21.18 -4.48
CA PRO A 360 37.77 21.74 -5.76
C PRO A 360 37.08 20.69 -6.65
N THR A 361 36.04 21.12 -7.36
CA THR A 361 35.54 20.47 -8.58
C THR A 361 36.61 20.69 -9.64
N LYS A 362 37.18 19.61 -10.21
CA LYS A 362 38.19 19.75 -11.26
C LYS A 362 37.61 20.49 -12.46
#